data_AF-A0A4Y5SL18-F1
#
_entry.id   AF-A0A4Y5SL18-F1
#
_cell.length_a   1.000
_cell.length_b   1.000
_cell.length_c   1.000
_cell.angle_alpha   90.00
_cell.angle_beta   90.00
_cell.angle_gamma   90.00
#
_symmetry.space_group_name_H-M   'P 1'
#
loop_
_entity.id
_entity.type
_entity.pdbx_description
1 polymer ?
#
loop_
_entity_poly.entity_id
_entity_poly.type
_entity_poly.pdbx_seq_one_letter_code
_entity_poly.pdbx_strand_id
1 'polypeptide(L)'
;MESKGTLNINSSPIGADILLNGTYIGKTPLLKYMVEKGTYILSISKDGFKEYTTILHVTNNTPINISVILTPSKGQLNVISNPTSAAVYVDGEYAGDTPLK
;
A
#
# COMPACT_ATOMS: atom_id res chain seq x y z
N MET A 1 22.00 13.08 -12.34
CA MET A 1 21.45 13.55 -11.05
C MET A 1 20.38 12.56 -10.64
N GLU A 2 20.64 11.76 -9.60
CA GLU A 2 19.70 10.77 -9.11
C GLU A 2 18.59 11.47 -8.31
N SER A 3 17.40 11.57 -8.88
CA SER A 3 16.23 12.12 -8.18
C SER A 3 15.74 11.07 -7.18
N LYS A 4 16.03 11.27 -5.90
CA LYS A 4 15.56 10.41 -4.81
C LYS A 4 14.26 10.96 -4.23
N GLY A 5 13.28 10.09 -4.05
CA GLY A 5 12.07 10.38 -3.28
C GLY A 5 12.29 10.11 -1.79
N THR A 6 11.51 10.79 -0.95
CA THR A 6 11.49 10.53 0.50
C THR A 6 10.12 9.96 0.87
N LEU A 7 10.08 8.84 1.59
CA LEU A 7 8.86 8.23 2.08
C LEU A 7 8.73 8.45 3.60
N ASN A 8 7.55 8.87 4.03
CA ASN A 8 7.13 8.93 5.42
C ASN A 8 5.91 8.03 5.58
N ILE A 9 6.05 6.89 6.25
CA ILE A 9 5.04 5.85 6.36
C ILE A 9 4.60 5.71 7.82
N ASN A 10 3.33 5.94 8.08
CA ASN A 10 2.70 5.82 9.39
C ASN A 10 1.55 4.81 9.33
N SER A 11 1.33 4.08 10.42
CA SER A 11 0.11 3.29 10.59
C SER A 11 -0.49 3.45 11.98
N SER A 12 -1.80 3.23 12.05
CA SER A 12 -2.53 3.03 13.30
C SER A 12 -3.17 1.64 13.29
N PRO A 13 -2.79 0.72 14.21
CA PRO A 13 -1.78 0.89 15.25
C PRO A 13 -0.34 0.97 14.70
N ILE A 14 0.56 1.57 15.49
CA ILE A 14 2.01 1.63 15.22
C ILE A 14 2.66 0.25 15.35
N GLY A 15 3.87 0.08 14.83
CA GLY A 15 4.62 -1.17 14.89
C GLY A 15 4.07 -2.23 13.94
N ALA A 16 3.58 -1.80 12.77
CA ALA A 16 3.29 -2.68 11.64
C ALA A 16 4.55 -2.85 10.79
N ASP A 17 4.79 -4.05 10.26
CA ASP A 17 5.90 -4.34 9.36
C ASP A 17 5.64 -3.71 7.99
N ILE A 18 6.70 -3.13 7.41
CA ILE A 18 6.67 -2.42 6.14
C ILE A 18 7.55 -3.18 5.15
N LEU A 19 6.96 -3.54 4.01
CA LEU A 19 7.64 -4.17 2.90
C LEU A 19 7.53 -3.28 1.67
N LEU A 20 8.64 -3.12 0.94
CA LEU A 20 8.71 -2.40 -0.32
C LEU A 20 9.18 -3.37 -1.41
N ASN A 21 8.37 -3.60 -2.44
CA ASN A 21 8.57 -4.65 -3.45
C ASN A 21 8.85 -6.03 -2.81
N GLY A 22 8.15 -6.35 -1.71
CA GLY A 22 8.34 -7.58 -0.95
C GLY A 22 9.59 -7.62 -0.06
N THR A 23 10.42 -6.57 -0.05
CA THR A 23 11.59 -6.47 0.85
C THR A 23 11.20 -5.75 2.12
N TYR A 24 11.43 -6.35 3.29
CA TYR A 24 11.23 -5.69 4.57
C TYR A 24 12.17 -4.50 4.75
N ILE A 25 11.60 -3.31 4.99
CA ILE A 25 12.36 -2.06 5.15
C ILE A 25 12.29 -1.46 6.57
N GLY A 26 11.43 -2.01 7.44
CA GLY A 26 11.28 -1.55 8.81
C GLY A 26 9.85 -1.66 9.34
N LYS A 27 9.56 -0.94 10.41
CA LYS A 27 8.21 -0.87 11.01
C LYS A 27 7.68 0.55 11.05
N THR A 28 6.36 0.70 11.15
CA THR A 28 5.73 2.01 11.33
C THR A 28 5.94 2.55 12.75
N PRO A 29 6.14 3.87 12.93
CA PRO A 29 6.36 4.86 11.88
C PRO A 29 7.77 4.77 11.28
N LEU A 30 7.87 4.80 9.94
CA LEU A 30 9.12 4.87 9.19
C LEU A 30 9.21 6.23 8.50
N LEU A 31 10.15 7.07 8.92
CA LEU A 31 10.29 8.44 8.44
C LEU A 31 11.58 8.60 7.65
N LYS A 32 11.55 9.50 6.65
CA LYS A 32 12.70 9.87 5.83
C LYS A 32 13.37 8.69 5.10
N TYR A 33 12.61 7.67 4.73
CA TYR A 33 13.14 6.55 3.97
C TYR A 33 13.36 6.98 2.51
N MET A 34 14.61 6.93 2.04
CA MET A 34 14.96 7.41 0.70
C MET A 34 14.90 6.28 -0.31
N VAL A 35 14.20 6.53 -1.42
CA VAL A 35 14.07 5.58 -2.54
C VAL A 35 14.37 6.29 -3.85
N GLU A 36 14.79 5.53 -4.85
CA GLU A 36 14.95 6.08 -6.19
C GLU A 36 13.57 6.42 -6.79
N LYS A 37 13.59 7.22 -7.86
CA LYS A 37 12.38 7.41 -8.66
C LYS A 37 11.97 6.07 -9.28
N GLY A 38 10.69 5.78 -9.27
CA GLY A 38 10.19 4.50 -9.74
C GLY A 38 8.82 4.15 -9.20
N THR A 39 8.36 2.96 -9.56
CA THR A 39 7.13 2.37 -9.05
C THR A 39 7.47 1.31 -8.03
N TYR A 40 6.83 1.37 -6.87
CA TYR A 40 7.05 0.42 -5.78
C TYR A 40 5.73 -0.10 -5.25
N ILE A 41 5.70 -1.37 -4.87
CA ILE A 41 4.58 -1.97 -4.14
C ILE A 41 4.89 -1.85 -2.65
N LEU A 42 4.10 -1.06 -1.93
CA LEU A 42 4.18 -0.92 -0.49
C LEU A 42 3.17 -1.87 0.15
N SER A 43 3.65 -2.79 0.98
CA SER A 43 2.82 -3.61 1.86
C SER A 43 3.06 -3.24 3.31
N ILE A 44 1.99 -3.09 4.08
CA ILE A 44 2.01 -2.85 5.51
C ILE A 44 1.19 -3.95 6.17
N SER A 45 1.82 -4.75 7.02
CA SER A 45 1.18 -5.87 7.70
C SER A 45 1.43 -5.80 9.21
N LYS A 46 0.47 -6.29 9.99
CA LYS A 46 0.63 -6.40 11.44
C LYS A 46 -0.15 -7.61 11.92
N ASP A 47 0.40 -8.33 12.89
CA ASP A 47 -0.27 -9.46 13.50
C ASP A 47 -1.67 -9.08 14.02
N GLY A 48 -2.69 -9.86 13.65
CA GLY A 48 -4.09 -9.60 13.95
C GLY A 48 -4.77 -8.53 13.08
N PHE A 49 -4.10 -7.97 12.07
CA PHE A 49 -4.65 -6.97 11.15
C PHE A 49 -4.61 -7.46 9.70
N LYS A 50 -5.49 -6.91 8.86
CA LYS A 50 -5.46 -7.14 7.42
C LYS A 50 -4.25 -6.42 6.82
N GLU A 51 -3.52 -7.13 5.95
CA GLU A 51 -2.45 -6.52 5.15
C GLU A 51 -3.01 -5.42 4.24
N TYR A 52 -2.32 -4.28 4.24
CA TYR A 52 -2.59 -3.18 3.35
C TYR A 52 -1.52 -3.13 2.27
N THR A 53 -1.91 -3.21 1.00
CA THR A 53 -1.00 -3.12 -0.14
C THR A 53 -1.42 -1.97 -1.05
N THR A 54 -0.46 -1.15 -1.48
CA THR A 54 -0.67 -0.02 -2.39
C THR A 54 0.52 0.16 -3.33
N ILE A 55 0.30 0.78 -4.48
CA ILE A 55 1.34 1.11 -5.43
C ILE A 55 1.77 2.57 -5.24
N LEU A 56 3.05 2.80 -5.02
CA LEU A 56 3.67 4.11 -4.87
C LEU A 56 4.35 4.51 -6.18
N HIS A 57 4.02 5.69 -6.69
CA HIS A 57 4.71 6.31 -7.82
C HIS A 57 5.63 7.43 -7.33
N VAL A 58 6.93 7.18 -7.32
CA VAL A 58 7.95 8.14 -6.90
C VAL A 58 8.44 8.89 -8.14
N THR A 59 7.88 10.07 -8.38
CA THR A 59 8.14 10.86 -9.60
C THR A 59 9.06 12.06 -9.38
N ASN A 60 9.15 12.62 -8.17
CA ASN A 60 9.95 13.81 -7.90
C ASN A 60 10.47 13.87 -6.44
N ASN A 61 11.34 14.85 -6.15
CA ASN A 61 11.98 15.11 -4.83
C ASN A 61 10.99 15.50 -3.70
N THR A 62 9.69 15.39 -3.92
CA THR A 62 8.67 15.69 -2.91
C THR A 62 8.51 14.51 -1.94
N PRO A 63 8.47 14.76 -0.63
CA PRO A 63 8.21 13.71 0.34
C PRO A 63 6.79 13.16 0.17
N ILE A 64 6.68 11.85 0.02
CA ILE A 64 5.41 11.12 -0.02
C ILE A 64 5.06 10.72 1.41
N ASN A 65 3.88 11.14 1.86
CA ASN A 65 3.39 10.84 3.20
C ASN A 65 2.26 9.82 3.09
N ILE A 66 2.47 8.65 3.66
CA ILE A 66 1.51 7.55 3.74
C ILE A 66 1.07 7.42 5.18
N SER A 67 -0.24 7.49 5.41
CA SER A 67 -0.86 7.23 6.71
C SER A 67 -1.99 6.24 6.52
N VAL A 68 -1.88 5.06 7.12
CA VAL A 68 -2.88 4.00 7.01
C VAL A 68 -3.48 3.66 8.37
N ILE A 69 -4.77 3.38 8.41
CA ILE A 69 -5.42 2.78 9.58
C ILE A 69 -5.65 1.31 9.24
N LEU A 70 -4.95 0.41 9.94
CA LEU A 70 -5.07 -1.02 9.70
C LEU A 70 -6.39 -1.51 10.29
N THR A 71 -7.08 -2.36 9.54
CA THR A 71 -8.34 -2.97 9.98
C THR A 71 -8.03 -4.30 10.65
N PRO A 72 -8.51 -4.57 11.88
CA PRO A 72 -8.35 -5.87 12.53
C PRO A 72 -8.92 -7.00 11.66
N SER A 73 -8.16 -8.08 11.52
CA SER A 73 -8.59 -9.26 10.79
C SER A 73 -9.47 -10.13 11.70
N LYS A 74 -10.76 -9.78 11.81
CA LYS A 74 -11.75 -10.62 12.50
C LYS A 74 -12.08 -11.82 11.61
N GLY A 75 -11.39 -12.95 11.75
CA GLY A 75 -11.82 -14.28 11.32
C GLY A 75 -12.56 -14.40 9.97
N GLN A 76 -12.23 -13.56 8.98
CA GLN A 76 -12.81 -13.60 7.64
C GLN A 76 -11.65 -13.60 6.67
N LEU A 77 -11.46 -14.75 6.02
CA LEU A 77 -10.59 -14.92 4.87
C LEU A 77 -11.19 -14.07 3.73
N ASN A 78 -10.78 -12.81 3.64
CA ASN A 78 -11.19 -11.93 2.56
C ASN A 78 -9.97 -11.66 1.68
N VAL A 79 -9.73 -12.56 0.73
CA VAL A 79 -8.78 -12.40 -0.37
C VAL A 79 -9.37 -11.35 -1.30
N ILE A 80 -8.80 -10.15 -1.30
CA ILE A 80 -8.99 -9.17 -2.37
C ILE A 80 -7.60 -8.77 -2.85
N SER A 81 -7.24 -9.17 -4.06
CA SER A 81 -6.06 -8.65 -4.74
C SER A 81 -6.43 -7.58 -5.75
N ASN A 82 -5.46 -6.72 -5.97
CA ASN A 82 -5.50 -5.44 -6.65
C ASN A 82 -5.71 -5.54 -8.19
N PRO A 83 -6.21 -4.46 -8.81
CA PRO A 83 -6.03 -3.07 -8.37
C PRO A 83 -7.32 -2.42 -7.87
N THR A 84 -7.21 -1.37 -7.05
CA THR A 84 -8.28 -0.36 -6.89
C THR A 84 -8.44 0.53 -8.13
N SER A 85 -7.98 0.05 -9.29
CA SER A 85 -8.16 0.67 -10.61
C SER A 85 -7.75 -0.30 -11.73
N ALA A 86 -8.34 -1.51 -11.79
CA ALA A 86 -8.53 -2.17 -13.08
C ALA A 86 -10.03 -2.16 -13.35
N ALA A 87 -10.40 -1.54 -14.45
CA ALA A 87 -11.71 -1.77 -15.03
C ALA A 87 -11.89 -3.28 -15.25
N VAL A 88 -12.98 -3.85 -14.74
CA VAL A 88 -13.40 -5.22 -15.02
C VAL A 88 -14.39 -5.14 -16.18
N TYR A 89 -14.05 -5.75 -17.31
CA TYR A 89 -14.94 -5.93 -18.45
C TYR A 89 -15.34 -7.42 -18.53
N VAL A 90 -16.63 -7.72 -18.53
CA VAL A 90 -17.17 -9.04 -18.87
C VAL A 90 -18.00 -8.86 -20.14
N ASP A 91 -17.62 -9.55 -21.21
CA ASP A 91 -18.29 -9.56 -22.53
C ASP A 91 -18.55 -8.19 -23.20
N GLY A 92 -17.77 -7.16 -22.85
CA GLY A 92 -17.77 -5.87 -23.56
C GLY A 92 -18.80 -4.84 -23.09
N GLU A 93 -19.51 -5.08 -21.98
CA GLU A 93 -20.50 -4.12 -21.44
C GLU A 93 -20.24 -3.77 -19.96
N TYR A 94 -20.48 -2.52 -19.59
CA TYR A 94 -20.09 -1.90 -18.31
C TYR A 94 -21.01 -2.32 -17.14
N ALA A 95 -20.46 -2.91 -16.07
CA ALA A 95 -21.26 -3.57 -15.01
C ALA A 95 -21.13 -3.00 -13.56
N GLY A 96 -20.48 -1.84 -13.36
CA GLY A 96 -20.48 -1.10 -12.08
C GLY A 96 -19.38 -1.48 -11.06
N ASP A 97 -19.32 -0.71 -9.97
CA ASP A 97 -18.27 -0.78 -8.94
C ASP A 97 -18.55 -1.79 -7.81
N THR A 98 -17.49 -2.48 -7.35
CA THR A 98 -17.55 -3.49 -6.27
C THR A 98 -17.00 -3.00 -4.92
N PRO A 99 -17.46 -3.58 -3.79
CA PRO A 99 -18.41 -4.69 -3.74
C PRO A 99 -19.85 -4.24 -3.54
N LEU A 100 -20.73 -4.80 -4.36
CA LEU A 100 -22.13 -5.03 -4.01
C LEU A 100 -22.25 -6.36 -3.25
N LYS A 101 -23.35 -6.42 -2.51
CA LYS A 101 -23.66 -7.30 -1.38
C LYS A 101 -23.85 -8.78 -1.73
#